data_AF-A0A380X4S7-F1
#
_entry.id   AF-A0A380X4S7-F1
#
_cell.length_a   1.000
_cell.length_b   1.000
_cell.length_c   1.000
_cell.angle_alpha   90.00
_cell.angle_beta   90.00
_cell.angle_gamma   90.00
#
_symmetry.space_group_name_H-M   'P 1'
#
loop_
_entity.id
_entity.type
_entity.pdbx_description
1 polymer ?
#
loop_
_entity_poly.entity_id
_entity_poly.type
_entity_poly.pdbx_seq_one_letter_code
_entity_poly.pdbx_strand_id
1 'polypeptide(L)'
;MRGYGYKKISPKNSEGKLIGASKLLTGSAEYQYQVYEDWWLSTFADTGLAADKYSVDELRYGAGVGVRWASPIGAIKFDIATPIRDKDNSKNIQFYIGLGSEL
;
A
#
# COMPACT_ATOMS: atom_id res chain seq x y z
N MET A 1 -3.14 -1.02 -0.85
CA MET A 1 -2.80 -0.22 0.34
C MET A 1 -1.58 -0.81 1.00
N ARG A 2 -0.40 -0.52 0.44
CA ARG A 2 0.89 -0.91 1.02
C ARG A 2 1.06 -0.22 2.38
N GLY A 3 1.70 -0.90 3.32
CA GLY A 3 1.84 -0.45 4.71
C GLY A 3 0.70 -0.90 5.63
N TYR A 4 -0.44 -1.36 5.08
CA TYR A 4 -1.51 -1.99 5.85
C TYR A 4 -1.46 -3.51 5.70
N GLY A 5 -1.82 -4.22 6.76
CA GLY A 5 -1.95 -5.67 6.72
C GLY A 5 -3.01 -6.10 5.70
N TYR A 6 -2.78 -7.24 5.04
CA TYR A 6 -3.69 -7.76 4.02
C TYR A 6 -5.13 -7.87 4.55
N LYS A 7 -6.08 -7.25 3.83
CA LYS A 7 -7.51 -7.19 4.17
C LYS A 7 -7.84 -6.64 5.57
N LYS A 8 -6.94 -5.87 6.20
CA LYS A 8 -7.21 -5.29 7.54
C LYS A 8 -8.04 -4.01 7.54
N ILE A 9 -8.19 -3.35 6.39
CA ILE A 9 -9.06 -2.16 6.28
C ILE A 9 -10.47 -2.65 6.00
N SER A 10 -11.31 -2.69 7.03
CA SER A 10 -12.70 -3.16 6.97
C SER A 10 -13.51 -2.61 8.14
N PRO A 11 -14.82 -2.37 7.96
CA PRO A 11 -15.76 -2.21 9.07
C PRO A 11 -15.67 -3.40 10.04
N LYS A 12 -15.95 -3.12 11.32
CA LYS A 12 -15.96 -4.08 12.41
C LYS A 12 -17.37 -4.15 13.01
N ASN A 13 -17.83 -5.35 13.39
CA ASN A 13 -19.06 -5.50 14.17
C ASN A 13 -18.83 -5.10 15.65
N SER A 14 -19.88 -5.20 16.47
CA SER A 14 -19.83 -4.93 17.92
C SER A 14 -18.83 -5.80 18.69
N GLU A 15 -18.42 -6.94 18.13
CA GLU A 15 -17.43 -7.86 18.70
C GLU A 15 -16.01 -7.59 18.16
N GLY A 16 -15.82 -6.55 17.34
CA GLY A 16 -14.53 -6.20 16.74
C GLY A 16 -14.13 -7.03 15.52
N LYS A 17 -14.98 -7.95 15.05
CA LYS A 17 -14.73 -8.81 13.89
C LYS A 17 -14.90 -8.03 12.58
N LEU A 18 -13.94 -8.22 11.66
CA LEU A 18 -14.01 -7.65 10.32
C LEU A 18 -15.19 -8.26 9.53
N ILE A 19 -16.12 -7.42 9.09
CA ILE A 19 -17.34 -7.85 8.37
C ILE A 19 -17.30 -7.60 6.85
N GLY A 20 -16.23 -6.96 6.37
CA GLY A 20 -16.14 -6.49 4.98
C GLY A 20 -16.90 -5.19 4.77
N ALA A 21 -16.57 -4.50 3.68
CA ALA A 21 -17.21 -3.24 3.29
C ALA A 21 -18.01 -3.43 2.01
N SER A 22 -19.15 -2.75 1.90
CA SER A 22 -19.93 -2.66 0.67
C SER A 22 -19.35 -1.68 -0.36
N LYS A 23 -18.42 -0.80 0.04
CA LYS A 23 -17.73 0.14 -0.87
C LYS A 23 -16.22 0.09 -0.66
N LEU A 24 -15.50 0.10 -1.77
CA LEU A 24 -14.03 0.12 -1.83
C LEU A 24 -13.57 1.26 -2.72
N LEU A 25 -12.68 2.10 -2.20
CA LEU A 25 -11.94 3.09 -2.98
C LEU A 25 -10.46 2.91 -2.69
N THR A 26 -9.64 2.84 -3.74
CA THR A 26 -8.18 2.78 -3.62
C THR A 26 -7.55 3.64 -4.69
N GLY A 27 -6.56 4.43 -4.32
CA GLY A 27 -5.72 5.22 -5.21
C GLY A 27 -4.26 5.05 -4.83
N SER A 28 -3.38 5.16 -5.83
CA SER A 28 -1.93 5.09 -5.64
C SER A 28 -1.28 6.08 -6.57
N ALA A 29 -0.32 6.84 -6.05
CA ALA A 29 0.61 7.64 -6.83
C ALA A 29 2.02 7.09 -6.59
N GLU A 30 2.73 6.73 -7.65
CA GLU A 30 4.08 6.21 -7.60
C GLU A 30 4.97 7.05 -8.53
N TYR A 31 6.14 7.42 -8.02
CA TYR A 31 7.18 8.09 -8.78
C TYR A 31 8.42 7.20 -8.80
N GLN A 32 8.96 6.95 -9.98
CA GLN A 32 10.14 6.13 -10.19
C GLN A 32 11.23 6.96 -10.87
N TYR A 33 12.46 6.83 -10.39
CA TYR A 33 13.63 7.52 -10.92
C TYR A 33 14.75 6.51 -11.18
N GLN A 34 15.24 6.48 -12.42
CA GLN A 34 16.36 5.64 -12.80
C GLN A 34 17.65 6.21 -12.24
N VAL A 35 18.29 5.49 -11.33
CA VAL A 35 19.55 5.93 -10.71
C VAL A 35 20.78 5.33 -11.40
N TYR A 36 20.63 4.14 -11.97
CA TYR A 36 21.68 3.42 -12.68
C TYR A 36 21.06 2.53 -13.75
N GLU A 37 21.86 2.02 -14.68
CA GLU A 37 21.41 1.02 -15.65
C GLU A 37 20.71 -0.13 -14.91
N ASP A 38 19.49 -0.46 -15.31
CA ASP A 38 18.61 -1.46 -14.68
C ASP A 38 18.12 -1.20 -13.25
N TRP A 39 18.57 -0.14 -12.57
CA TRP A 39 18.17 0.17 -11.19
C TRP A 39 17.36 1.45 -11.08
N TRP A 40 16.19 1.33 -10.44
CA TRP A 40 15.27 2.43 -10.22
C TRP A 40 14.95 2.55 -8.74
N LEU A 41 14.92 3.78 -8.25
CA LEU A 41 14.33 4.09 -6.96
C LEU A 41 12.87 4.46 -7.18
N SER A 42 12.00 3.98 -6.30
CA SER A 42 10.60 4.35 -6.28
C SER A 42 10.21 4.98 -4.95
N THR A 43 9.27 5.91 -5.02
CA THR A 43 8.53 6.40 -3.86
C THR A 43 7.06 6.39 -4.21
N PHE A 44 6.21 6.04 -3.25
CA PHE A 44 4.79 5.93 -3.51
C PHE A 44 3.98 6.40 -2.31
N ALA A 45 2.76 6.86 -2.61
CA ALA A 45 1.73 7.19 -1.66
C ALA A 45 0.43 6.50 -2.08
N ASP A 46 -0.10 5.66 -1.20
CA ASP A 46 -1.34 4.93 -1.36
C ASP A 46 -2.42 5.57 -0.47
N THR A 47 -3.63 5.69 -0.99
CA THR A 47 -4.81 6.11 -0.23
C THR A 47 -5.99 5.18 -0.50
N GLY A 48 -6.87 5.04 0.47
CA GLY A 48 -8.03 4.18 0.30
C GLY A 48 -8.95 4.09 1.49
N LEU A 49 -10.10 3.50 1.21
CA LEU A 49 -11.27 3.41 2.06
C LEU A 49 -11.94 2.06 1.80
N ALA A 50 -12.28 1.37 2.87
CA ALA A 50 -13.26 0.28 2.83
C ALA A 50 -14.32 0.56 3.90
N ALA A 51 -15.50 1.01 3.48
CA ALA A 51 -16.59 1.39 4.39
C ALA A 51 -17.97 1.20 3.75
N ASP A 52 -19.02 1.15 4.58
CA ASP A 52 -20.41 1.06 4.09
C ASP A 52 -21.02 2.44 3.76
N LYS A 53 -20.49 3.49 4.38
CA LYS A 53 -20.79 4.88 4.07
C LYS A 53 -19.50 5.61 3.72
N TYR A 54 -19.56 6.47 2.71
CA TYR A 54 -18.42 7.28 2.34
C TYR A 54 -18.22 8.37 3.41
N SER A 55 -17.08 8.35 4.08
CA SER A 55 -16.65 9.41 5.00
C SER A 55 -15.17 9.67 4.79
N VAL A 56 -14.80 10.96 4.81
CA VAL A 56 -13.41 11.42 4.67
C VAL A 56 -12.56 10.96 5.87
N ASP A 57 -13.18 10.74 7.03
CA ASP A 57 -12.52 10.28 8.25
C ASP A 57 -12.09 8.81 8.17
N GLU A 58 -12.71 8.04 7.28
CA GLU A 58 -12.38 6.64 7.06
C GLU A 58 -11.24 6.46 6.04
N LEU A 59 -10.79 7.53 5.38
CA LEU A 59 -9.64 7.47 4.48
C LEU A 59 -8.36 7.15 5.26
N ARG A 60 -7.69 6.12 4.77
CA ARG A 60 -6.38 5.65 5.21
C ARG A 60 -5.33 6.09 4.21
N TYR A 61 -4.13 6.35 4.70
CA TYR A 61 -2.98 6.72 3.89
C TYR A 61 -1.77 5.90 4.29
N GLY A 62 -1.05 5.40 3.29
CA GLY A 62 0.25 4.75 3.43
C GLY A 62 1.23 5.39 2.47
N ALA A 63 2.50 5.42 2.83
CA ALA A 63 3.56 5.73 1.89
C ALA A 63 4.74 4.82 2.11
N GLY A 64 5.60 4.79 1.10
CA GLY A 64 6.78 3.99 1.15
C GLY A 64 7.77 4.37 0.08
N VAL A 65 8.90 3.70 0.17
CA VAL A 65 9.99 3.76 -0.79
C VAL A 65 10.29 2.35 -1.26
N GLY A 66 10.84 2.25 -2.45
CA GLY A 66 11.19 0.98 -3.03
C GLY A 66 12.33 1.07 -4.02
N VAL A 67 12.71 -0.11 -4.47
CA VAL A 67 13.71 -0.33 -5.50
C VAL A 67 13.06 -1.21 -6.57
N ARG A 68 13.34 -0.90 -7.83
CA ARG A 68 13.05 -1.77 -8.97
C ARG A 68 14.38 -2.15 -9.60
N TRP A 69 14.55 -3.43 -9.88
CA TRP A 69 15.71 -3.94 -10.57
C TRP A 69 15.25 -4.73 -11.81
N ALA A 70 15.66 -4.29 -12.99
CA ALA A 70 15.49 -5.04 -14.23
C ALA A 70 16.54 -6.15 -14.28
N SER A 71 16.24 -7.27 -13.62
CA SER A 71 17.13 -8.44 -13.63
C SER A 71 17.00 -9.22 -14.96
N PRO A 72 17.98 -10.09 -15.30
CA PRO A 72 17.91 -10.93 -16.50
C PRO A 72 16.68 -11.86 -16.57
N ILE A 73 16.04 -12.12 -15.42
CA ILE A 73 14.86 -12.98 -15.30
C ILE A 73 13.55 -12.20 -15.17
N GLY A 74 13.59 -10.86 -15.23
CA GLY A 74 12.43 -9.98 -15.12
C GLY A 74 12.57 -8.88 -14.07
N ALA A 75 11.54 -8.04 -13.95
CA ALA A 75 11.53 -6.92 -13.02
C ALA A 75 11.31 -7.39 -11.58
N ILE A 76 12.27 -7.13 -10.72
CA ILE A 76 12.19 -7.38 -9.28
C ILE A 76 11.81 -6.08 -8.59
N LYS A 77 10.76 -6.14 -7.75
CA LYS A 77 10.27 -5.03 -6.95
C LYS A 77 10.50 -5.30 -5.48
N PHE A 78 11.09 -4.34 -4.78
CA PHE A 78 11.23 -4.36 -3.33
C PHE A 78 10.67 -3.05 -2.76
N ASP A 79 9.63 -3.13 -1.94
CA ASP A 79 8.96 -1.96 -1.34
C ASP A 79 8.94 -2.07 0.18
N ILE A 80 9.19 -0.94 0.84
CA ILE A 80 9.00 -0.74 2.28
C ILE A 80 7.94 0.33 2.44
N ALA A 81 6.86 0.01 3.16
CA ALA A 81 5.75 0.93 3.36
C ALA A 81 5.34 1.01 4.83
N THR A 82 4.87 2.18 5.23
CA THR A 82 4.30 2.44 6.55
C THR A 82 2.99 3.21 6.40
N PRO A 83 2.00 2.97 7.28
CA PRO A 83 0.84 3.85 7.37
C PRO A 83 1.30 5.23 7.87
N ILE A 84 0.88 6.29 7.19
CA ILE A 84 1.13 7.68 7.64
C ILE A 84 -0.04 8.20 8.47
N ARG A 85 -1.26 7.86 8.05
CA ARG A 85 -2.49 8.26 8.73
C ARG A 85 -3.40 7.05 8.86
N ASP A 86 -3.42 6.51 10.07
CA ASP A 86 -4.30 5.42 10.47
C ASP A 86 -5.17 5.84 11.65
N LYS A 87 -6.46 5.52 11.58
CA LYS A 87 -7.42 5.77 12.66
C LYS A 87 -7.20 4.83 13.85
N ASP A 88 -6.68 3.64 13.59
CA ASP A 88 -6.37 2.63 14.62
C ASP A 88 -4.96 2.81 15.19
N ASN A 89 -4.23 3.86 14.79
CA ASN A 89 -2.88 4.20 15.24
C ASN A 89 -1.84 3.06 15.04
N SER A 90 -2.05 2.20 14.04
CA SER A 90 -1.13 1.11 13.70
C SER A 90 0.20 1.67 13.21
N LYS A 91 1.31 1.37 13.90
CA LYS A 91 2.68 1.71 13.47
C LYS A 91 3.41 0.51 12.86
N ASN A 92 2.78 -0.14 11.91
CA ASN A 92 3.34 -1.35 11.30
C ASN A 92 4.11 -1.01 10.03
N ILE A 93 5.39 -1.37 9.97
CA ILE A 93 6.16 -1.35 8.72
C ILE A 93 5.89 -2.66 7.99
N GLN A 94 5.64 -2.57 6.68
CA GLN A 94 5.43 -3.72 5.81
C GLN A 94 6.51 -3.73 4.73
N PHE A 95 7.00 -4.93 4.44
CA PHE A 95 7.99 -5.18 3.39
C PHE A 95 7.34 -6.05 2.33
N TYR A 96 7.57 -5.72 1.07
CA TYR A 96 7.04 -6.45 -0.08
C TYR A 96 8.19 -6.75 -1.03
N ILE A 97 8.27 -8.00 -1.47
CA ILE A 97 9.15 -8.42 -2.55
C ILE A 97 8.31 -9.15 -3.59
N GLY A 98 8.51 -8.83 -4.86
CA GLY A 98 7.75 -9.42 -5.95
C GLY A 98 8.54 -9.48 -7.23
N LEU A 99 8.26 -10.51 -8.03
CA LEU A 99 8.62 -10.60 -9.43
C LEU A 99 7.40 -10.14 -10.23
N GLY A 100 7.53 -9.00 -10.90
CA GLY A 100 6.44 -8.38 -11.65
C GLY A 100 6.71 -8.39 -13.15
N SER A 101 5.62 -8.36 -13.94
CA SER A 101 5.67 -8.17 -15.40
C SER A 101 5.75 -6.71 -15.83
N GLU A 102 5.60 -5.76 -14.91
CA GLU A 102 5.73 -4.33 -15.15
C GLU A 102 7.00 -3.80 -14.47
N LEU A 103 7.73 -2.92 -15.15
CA LEU A 103 8.73 -2.04 -14.54
C LEU A 103 8.01 -0.83 -13.94
#